data_AF-A0A6B8QRN0-F1
#
_entry.id   AF-A0A6B8QRN0-F1
#
_cell.length_a   1.000
_cell.length_b   1.000
_cell.length_c   1.000
_cell.angle_alpha   90.00
_cell.angle_beta   90.00
_cell.angle_gamma   90.00
#
_symmetry.space_group_name_H-M   'P 1'
#
loop_
_entity.id
_entity.type
_entity.pdbx_description
1 polymer ?
#
loop_
_entity_poly.entity_id
_entity_poly.type
_entity_poly.pdbx_seq_one_letter_code
_entity_poly.pdbx_strand_id
1 'polypeptide(L)' 'MVRLRFVAAISLWSLVALGIVVPLVWLINNRDWGVALMLLVPFIVYGLMRLGRSLEAWANAAQRP' A
#
# COMPACT_ATOMS: atom_id res chain seq x y z
N MET A 1 -0.57 16.70 -17.68
CA MET A 1 0.26 16.38 -16.49
C MET A 1 -0.48 15.57 -15.43
N VAL A 2 -1.80 15.74 -15.23
CA VAL A 2 -2.55 15.02 -14.19
C VAL A 2 -2.58 13.49 -14.38
N ARG A 3 -2.75 13.01 -15.61
CA ARG A 3 -2.70 11.57 -15.93
C ARG A 3 -1.39 10.90 -15.52
N LEU A 4 -0.25 11.60 -15.68
CA LEU A 4 1.06 11.10 -15.28
C LEU A 4 1.19 10.99 -13.75
N ARG A 5 0.61 11.94 -13.00
CA ARG A 5 0.60 11.90 -11.53
C ARG A 5 -0.27 10.76 -11.00
N PHE A 6 -1.42 10.50 -11.63
CA PHE A 6 -2.23 9.33 -11.28
C PHE A 6 -1.51 8.01 -11.57
N VAL A 7 -0.87 7.89 -12.74
CA VAL A 7 -0.05 6.70 -13.06
C VAL A 7 1.06 6.54 -12.02
N ALA A 8 1.80 7.60 -11.69
CA ALA A 8 2.84 7.56 -10.68
C ALA A 8 2.31 7.17 -9.28
N ALA A 9 1.15 7.71 -8.87
CA ALA A 9 0.49 7.37 -7.62
C ALA A 9 0.10 5.88 -7.57
N ILE A 10 -0.52 5.36 -8.63
CA ILE A 10 -0.91 3.96 -8.73
C ILE A 10 0.32 3.05 -8.72
N SER A 11 1.34 3.37 -9.53
CA SER A 11 2.58 2.59 -9.60
C SER A 11 3.31 2.55 -8.27
N LEU A 12 3.45 3.70 -7.59
CA LEU A 12 4.10 3.78 -6.28
C LEU A 12 3.30 3.01 -5.23
N TRP A 13 1.99 3.17 -5.18
CA TRP A 13 1.14 2.43 -4.25
C TRP A 13 1.25 0.92 -4.48
N SER A 14 1.21 0.49 -5.75
CA SER A 14 1.30 -0.93 -6.13
C SER A 14 2.65 -1.54 -5.75
N LEU A 15 3.76 -0.81 -5.98
CA LEU A 15 5.10 -1.25 -5.58
C LEU A 15 5.20 -1.43 -4.07
N VAL A 16 4.67 -0.48 -3.28
CA VAL A 16 4.67 -0.57 -1.83
C VAL A 16 3.78 -1.72 -1.35
N ALA A 17 2.58 -1.86 -1.91
CA ALA A 17 1.65 -2.92 -1.55
C ALA A 17 2.25 -4.30 -1.83
N LEU A 18 2.79 -4.53 -3.03
CA LEU A 18 3.43 -5.79 -3.39
C LEU A 18 4.68 -6.05 -2.54
N GLY A 19 5.53 -5.04 -2.35
CA GLY A 19 6.74 -5.13 -1.56
C GLY A 19 6.50 -5.47 -0.09
N ILE A 20 5.31 -5.21 0.45
CA ILE A 20 4.94 -5.54 1.84
C ILE A 20 4.11 -6.83 1.91
N VAL A 21 3.08 -6.96 1.08
CA VAL A 21 2.11 -8.05 1.18
C VAL A 21 2.74 -9.39 0.76
N VAL A 22 3.53 -9.42 -0.31
CA VAL A 22 4.18 -10.65 -0.78
C VAL A 22 5.08 -11.28 0.29
N PRO A 23 6.06 -10.56 0.88
CA PRO A 23 6.89 -11.15 1.92
C PRO A 23 6.10 -11.45 3.19
N LEU A 24 5.08 -10.67 3.53
CA LEU A 24 4.24 -10.93 4.69
C LEU A 24 3.48 -12.25 4.54
N VAL A 25 2.83 -12.48 3.40
CA VAL A 25 2.11 -13.72 3.10
C VAL A 25 3.07 -14.90 3.10
N TRP A 26 4.24 -14.75 2.48
CA TRP A 26 5.27 -15.78 2.52
C TRP A 26 5.71 -16.11 3.95
N LEU A 27 5.91 -15.10 4.80
CA LEU A 27 6.34 -15.28 6.18
C LEU A 27 5.24 -15.95 7.03
N ILE A 28 3.97 -15.56 6.85
CA ILE A 28 2.83 -16.20 7.51
C ILE A 28 2.73 -17.67 7.13
N ASN A 29 2.99 -18.00 5.86
CA ASN A 29 2.89 -19.36 5.35
C ASN A 29 4.03 -20.28 5.82
N ASN A 30 5.25 -19.74 5.97
CA ASN A 30 6.45 -20.54 6.25
C ASN A 30 6.91 -20.51 7.72
N ARG A 31 6.28 -19.73 8.60
CA ARG A 31 6.66 -19.65 10.02
C ARG A 31 5.53 -20.15 10.90
N ASP A 32 5.88 -20.93 11.92
CA ASP A 32 4.94 -21.45 12.91
C ASP A 32 4.24 -20.33 13.72
N TRP A 33 4.76 -19.08 13.64
CA TRP A 33 4.21 -17.90 14.31
C TRP A 33 3.23 -17.11 13.42
N GLY A 34 2.64 -17.74 12.41
CA GLY A 34 1.68 -17.12 11.48
C GLY A 34 0.54 -16.36 12.19
N VAL A 35 0.05 -16.86 13.33
CA VAL A 35 -0.97 -16.19 14.16
C VAL A 35 -0.49 -14.83 14.70
N ALA A 36 0.75 -14.74 15.19
CA ALA A 36 1.31 -13.48 15.67
C ALA A 36 1.49 -12.47 14.50
N LEU A 37 1.86 -12.97 13.32
CA LEU A 37 1.96 -12.16 12.11
C LEU A 37 0.59 -11.69 11.58
N MET A 38 -0.46 -12.50 11.74
CA MET A 38 -1.84 -12.12 11.40
C MET A 38 -2.33 -10.92 12.23
N LEU A 39 -1.87 -10.76 13.47
CA LEU A 39 -2.18 -9.58 14.29
C LEU A 39 -1.60 -8.28 13.71
N LEU A 40 -0.53 -8.35 12.92
CA LEU A 40 0.07 -7.19 12.25
C LEU A 40 -0.67 -6.80 10.97
N VAL A 41 -1.39 -7.74 10.34
CA VAL A 41 -2.13 -7.52 9.08
C VAL A 41 -3.06 -6.30 9.13
N PRO A 42 -3.94 -6.11 10.13
CA PRO A 42 -4.83 -4.94 10.16
C PRO A 42 -4.09 -3.61 10.18
N PHE A 43 -2.95 -3.52 10.88
CA PHE A 43 -2.11 -2.32 10.90
C PHE A 43 -1.47 -2.06 9.54
N ILE A 44 -0.98 -3.11 8.89
CA ILE A 44 -0.39 -3.03 7.55
C ILE A 44 -1.44 -2.59 6.52
N VAL A 45 -2.62 -3.22 6.53
CA VAL A 45 -3.74 -2.87 5.63
C VAL A 45 -4.19 -1.43 5.87
N TYR A 46 -4.33 -1.01 7.13
CA TYR A 46 -4.67 0.38 7.45
C TYR A 46 -3.61 1.36 6.92
N GLY A 47 -2.32 1.03 7.08
CA GLY A 47 -1.21 1.80 6.52
C GLY A 47 -1.29 1.94 5.01
N LEU A 48 -1.55 0.84 4.28
CA LEU A 48 -1.71 0.84 2.83
C LEU A 48 -2.93 1.66 2.37
N MET A 49 -4.05 1.56 3.09
CA MET A 49 -5.24 2.39 2.83
C MET A 49 -4.95 3.87 3.08
N ARG A 50 -4.23 4.20 4.16
CA ARG A 50 -3.84 5.58 4.47
C ARG A 50 -2.91 6.14 3.40
N LEU A 51 -1.94 5.36 2.95
CA LEU A 51 -1.00 5.74 1.90
C LEU A 51 -1.71 5.95 0.55
N GLY A 52 -2.65 5.07 0.19
CA GLY A 52 -3.49 5.24 -1.00
C GLY A 52 -4.27 6.56 -0.99
N ARG A 53 -4.94 6.87 0.13
CA ARG A 53 -5.67 8.15 0.30
C ARG A 53 -4.76 9.37 0.21
N SER A 54 -3.54 9.30 0.74
CA SER A 54 -2.57 10.40 0.65
C SER A 54 -2.07 10.60 -0.78
N LEU A 55 -1.80 9.51 -1.52
CA LEU A 55 -1.39 9.58 -2.93
C LEU A 55 -2.51 10.07 -3.83
N GLU A 56 -3.74 9.66 -3.56
CA GLU A 56 -4.93 10.16 -4.24
C GLU A 56 -5.12 11.67 -3.99
N ALA A 57 -5.01 12.12 -2.74
CA ALA A 57 -5.07 13.54 -2.41
C ALA A 57 -3.96 14.33 -3.12
N TRP A 58 -2.74 13.80 -3.15
CA TRP A 58 -1.63 14.40 -3.88
C TRP A 58 -1.85 14.45 -5.39
N ALA A 59 -2.41 13.39 -5.99
CA ALA A 59 -2.71 13.37 -7.42
C ALA A 59 -3.81 14.38 -7.78
N ASN A 60 -4.84 14.49 -6.94
CA ASN A 60 -5.95 15.43 -7.11
C ASN A 60 -5.56 16.90 -6.86
N ALA A 61 -4.58 17.18 -5.99
CA ALA A 61 -4.08 18.54 -5.75
C ALA A 61 -3.51 19.19 -7.02
N ALA A 62 -3.11 18.40 -8.01
CA ALA A 62 -2.65 18.87 -9.33
C ALA A 62 -3.76 19.46 -10.21
N GLN A 63 -5.02 19.10 -9.91
CA GLN A 63 -6.18 19.39 -10.75
C GLN A 63 -7.01 20.55 -10.21
N ARG A 64 -6.74 21.01 -8.97
CA ARG A 64 -7.35 22.25 -8.45
C ARG A 64 -6.70 23.46 -9.16
N PRO A 65 -7.50 24.34 -9.79
CA PRO A 65 -7.02 25.58 -10.41
C PRO A 65 -6.45 26.55 -9.38
#